data_AF-A0A7S2YTC2-F1
#
_entry.id   AF-A0A7S2YTC2-F1
#
_cell.length_a   1.000
_cell.length_b   1.000
_cell.length_c   1.000
_cell.angle_alpha   90.00
_cell.angle_beta   90.00
_cell.angle_gamma   90.00
#
_symmetry.space_group_name_H-M   'P 1'
#
loop_
_entity.id
_entity.type
_entity.pdbx_description
1 polymer ?
#
loop_
_entity_poly.entity_id
_entity_poly.type
_entity_poly.pdbx_seq_one_letter_code
_entity_poly.pdbx_strand_id
1 'polypeptide(L)'
;FPYYFLPDGRNAFTVLAFPTNDFHQELGSNQEILDFWNQQFPEATFPIFAQGSLHDNPVYQRLQQHLPHDHVQHNFFKYLVNANGVAVQLFHKRQNPLSLKKDILE
;
A
#
# COMPACT_ATOMS: atom_id res chain seq x y z
N PHE A 1 17.96 0.04 -2.60
CA PHE A 1 16.86 -0.92 -2.46
C PHE A 1 16.60 -1.58 -3.80
N PRO A 2 17.18 -2.76 -4.10
CA PRO A 2 16.96 -3.40 -5.38
C PRO A 2 15.56 -4.02 -5.38
N TYR A 3 14.74 -3.63 -6.35
CA TYR A 3 13.48 -4.30 -6.66
C TYR A 3 13.80 -5.71 -7.18
N TYR A 4 13.26 -6.74 -6.53
CA TYR A 4 13.32 -8.10 -7.05
C TYR A 4 12.32 -8.22 -8.20
N PHE A 5 12.83 -8.29 -9.43
CA PHE A 5 12.04 -8.74 -10.57
C PHE A 5 11.92 -10.27 -10.50
N LEU A 6 10.69 -10.79 -10.56
CA LEU A 6 10.49 -12.23 -10.66
C LEU A 6 10.94 -12.71 -12.05
N PRO A 7 11.63 -13.86 -12.16
CA PRO A 7 12.39 -14.22 -13.37
C PRO A 7 11.54 -14.72 -14.54
N ASP A 8 10.21 -14.82 -14.40
CA ASP A 8 9.37 -15.60 -15.30
C ASP A 8 8.39 -14.79 -16.16
N GLY A 9 8.60 -13.46 -16.26
CA GLY A 9 7.85 -12.62 -17.19
C GLY A 9 6.35 -12.46 -16.87
N ARG A 10 5.89 -12.92 -15.69
CA ARG A 10 4.58 -12.56 -15.16
C ARG A 10 4.69 -11.16 -14.57
N ASN A 11 3.76 -10.28 -14.94
CA ASN A 11 3.67 -8.88 -14.48
C ASN A 11 4.19 -8.74 -13.04
N ALA A 12 5.29 -8.02 -12.86
CA ALA A 12 5.96 -7.83 -11.58
C ALA A 12 5.05 -7.04 -10.64
N PHE A 13 4.12 -7.74 -9.99
CA PHE A 13 3.26 -7.18 -8.96
C PHE A 13 4.03 -7.09 -7.66
N THR A 14 3.99 -5.93 -7.02
CA THR A 14 4.59 -5.71 -5.71
C THR A 14 3.59 -4.99 -4.80
N VAL A 15 3.63 -5.32 -3.52
CA VAL A 15 2.89 -4.61 -2.48
C VAL A 15 3.83 -3.60 -1.84
N LEU A 16 3.33 -2.41 -1.53
CA LEU A 16 4.06 -1.38 -0.78
C LEU A 16 3.20 -0.95 0.41
N ALA A 17 3.71 -1.05 1.63
CA ALA A 17 2.96 -0.70 2.83
C ALA A 17 3.34 0.70 3.34
N PHE A 18 2.35 1.58 3.46
CA PHE A 18 2.50 2.94 3.99
C PHE A 18 1.69 3.08 5.28
N PRO A 19 2.32 2.93 6.46
CA PRO A 19 1.67 3.13 7.75
C PRO A 19 1.12 4.56 7.89
N THR A 20 -0.02 4.72 8.56
CA THR A 20 -0.60 6.04 8.81
C THR A 20 -1.37 6.09 10.12
N ASN A 21 -1.17 7.16 10.88
CA ASN A 21 -1.90 7.39 12.13
C ASN A 21 -3.07 8.38 11.99
N ASP A 22 -3.45 8.74 10.76
CA ASP A 22 -4.55 9.70 10.51
C ASP A 22 -5.92 9.20 11.02
N PHE A 23 -6.04 7.89 11.28
CA PHE A 23 -7.22 7.28 11.87
C PHE A 23 -7.04 6.88 13.34
N HIS A 24 -5.93 7.27 13.98
CA HIS A 24 -5.61 6.97 15.38
C HIS A 24 -5.58 5.46 15.71
N GLN A 25 -5.00 4.65 14.83
CA GLN A 25 -4.88 3.19 15.02
C GLN A 25 -3.48 2.65 14.71
N GLU A 26 -2.48 3.52 14.52
CA GLU A 26 -1.10 3.11 14.26
C GLU A 26 -0.27 3.22 15.54
N LEU A 27 0.75 2.36 15.66
CA LEU A 27 1.69 2.40 16.78
C LEU A 27 2.51 3.70 16.76
N GLY A 28 3.14 4.02 17.90
CA GLY A 28 3.71 5.35 18.15
C GLY A 28 4.80 5.76 17.17
N SER A 29 5.86 4.95 17.04
CA SER A 29 7.06 5.29 16.26
C SER A 29 7.34 4.32 15.11
N ASN A 30 8.10 4.76 14.12
CA ASN A 30 8.54 3.91 13.00
C ASN A 30 9.25 2.63 13.45
N GLN A 31 10.01 2.69 14.55
CA GLN A 31 10.70 1.52 15.09
C GLN A 31 9.70 0.52 15.69
N GLU A 32 8.73 1.00 16.48
CA GLU A 32 7.68 0.14 17.05
C GLU A 32 6.82 -0.50 15.96
N ILE A 33 6.50 0.23 14.89
CA ILE A 33 5.78 -0.30 13.72
C ILE A 33 6.59 -1.44 13.06
N LEU A 34 7.88 -1.21 12.82
CA LEU A 34 8.76 -2.20 12.20
C LEU A 34 8.94 -3.44 13.08
N ASP A 35 9.14 -3.26 14.38
CA ASP A 35 9.30 -4.36 15.34
C ASP A 35 8.02 -5.19 15.44
N PHE A 36 6.86 -4.53 15.56
CA PHE A 36 5.56 -5.18 15.55
C PHE A 36 5.35 -5.98 14.26
N TRP A 37 5.64 -5.36 13.10
CA TRP A 37 5.48 -6.01 11.81
C TRP A 37 6.33 -7.27 11.70
N ASN A 38 7.62 -7.19 12.04
CA ASN A 38 8.54 -8.31 11.96
C ASN A 38 8.18 -9.44 12.95
N GLN A 39 7.62 -9.09 14.11
CA GLN A 39 7.18 -10.07 15.10
C GLN A 39 5.87 -10.76 14.72
N GLN A 40 4.89 -10.00 14.22
CA GLN A 40 3.55 -10.52 13.93
C GLN A 40 3.42 -11.13 12.54
N PHE A 41 4.20 -10.65 11.57
CA PHE A 41 4.13 -11.05 10.16
C PHE A 41 5.52 -11.37 9.58
N PRO A 42 6.27 -12.32 10.18
CA PRO A 42 7.62 -12.66 9.72
C PRO A 42 7.67 -13.18 8.27
N GLU A 43 6.55 -13.67 7.73
CA GLU A 43 6.43 -14.13 6.35
C GLU A 43 6.18 -13.00 5.33
N ALA A 44 5.88 -11.78 5.77
CA ALA A 44 5.63 -10.66 4.87
C ALA A 44 6.94 -10.19 4.22
N THR A 45 7.02 -10.29 2.89
CA THR A 45 8.25 -10.04 2.12
C THR A 45 8.29 -8.70 1.40
N PHE A 46 7.25 -7.89 1.53
CA PHE A 46 7.15 -6.60 0.87
C PHE A 46 7.65 -5.45 1.76
N PRO A 47 8.13 -4.35 1.17
CA PRO A 47 8.64 -3.22 1.93
C PRO A 47 7.52 -2.49 2.69
N ILE A 48 7.83 -2.14 3.94
CA ILE A 48 7.09 -1.18 4.76
C ILE A 48 7.88 0.13 4.83
N PHE A 49 7.20 1.24 4.60
CA PHE A 49 7.80 2.59 4.60
C PHE A 49 7.62 3.25 5.98
N ALA A 50 8.30 4.39 6.17
CA ALA A 50 8.06 5.23 7.33
C ALA A 50 6.60 5.70 7.38
N GLN A 51 6.06 5.77 8.59
CA GLN A 51 4.73 6.32 8.84
C GLN A 51 4.63 7.76 8.32
N GLY A 52 3.50 8.06 7.71
CA GLY A 52 3.19 9.41 7.25
C GLY A 52 1.71 9.74 7.36
N SER A 53 1.39 11.03 7.27
CA SER A 53 0.00 11.49 7.10
C SER A 53 -0.40 11.37 5.63
N LEU A 54 -1.64 10.98 5.36
CA LEU A 54 -2.26 11.06 4.05
C LEU A 54 -2.25 12.51 3.54
N HIS A 55 -2.32 13.50 4.44
CA HIS A 55 -2.31 14.91 4.03
C HIS A 55 -0.94 15.39 3.55
N ASP A 56 0.15 14.87 4.11
CA ASP A 56 1.51 15.38 3.87
C ASP A 56 2.37 14.45 3.02
N ASN A 57 2.01 13.17 2.90
CA ASN A 57 2.80 12.20 2.16
C ASN A 57 2.65 12.45 0.63
N PRO A 58 3.74 12.78 -0.09
CA PRO A 58 3.67 13.12 -1.51
C PRO A 58 3.24 11.94 -2.39
N VAL A 59 3.51 10.70 -1.97
CA VAL A 59 3.01 9.51 -2.68
C VAL A 59 1.49 9.48 -2.60
N TYR A 60 0.92 9.64 -1.40
CA TYR A 60 -0.53 9.65 -1.25
C TYR A 60 -1.17 10.80 -2.02
N GLN A 61 -0.64 12.03 -1.87
CA GLN A 61 -1.16 13.19 -2.60
C GLN A 61 -1.20 12.94 -4.12
N ARG A 62 -0.15 12.32 -4.67
CA ARG A 62 -0.09 11.97 -6.09
C ARG A 62 -1.12 10.92 -6.49
N LEU A 63 -1.31 9.88 -5.67
CA LEU A 63 -2.33 8.84 -5.91
C LEU A 63 -3.75 9.43 -5.88
N GLN A 64 -4.03 10.31 -4.92
CA GLN A 64 -5.31 11.03 -4.79
C GLN A 64 -5.59 11.95 -5.98
N GLN A 65 -4.55 12.55 -6.60
CA GLN A 65 -4.70 13.35 -7.82
C GLN A 65 -5.13 12.51 -9.03
N HIS A 66 -4.70 11.24 -9.12
CA HIS A 66 -5.10 10.35 -10.21
C HIS A 66 -6.57 9.90 -10.07
N LEU A 67 -7.07 9.79 -8.84
CA LEU A 67 -8.44 9.38 -8.52
C LEU A 67 -9.15 10.46 -7.67
N PRO A 68 -9.47 11.64 -8.23
CA PRO A 68 -9.94 12.79 -7.46
C PRO A 68 -11.34 12.61 -6.83
N HIS A 69 -12.11 11.63 -7.30
CA HIS A 69 -13.46 11.33 -6.79
C HIS A 69 -13.47 10.22 -5.71
N ASP A 70 -12.35 9.54 -5.51
CA ASP A 70 -12.21 8.47 -4.54
C ASP A 70 -11.50 9.00 -3.30
N HIS A 71 -12.02 8.69 -2.11
CA HIS A 71 -11.43 9.17 -0.85
C HIS A 71 -11.19 8.03 0.12
N VAL A 72 -10.03 8.07 0.78
CA VAL A 72 -9.74 7.18 1.90
C VAL A 72 -10.53 7.64 3.13
N GLN A 73 -11.28 6.70 3.71
CA GLN A 73 -12.14 6.95 4.87
C GLN A 73 -11.68 6.19 6.13
N HIS A 74 -10.76 5.24 5.97
CA HIS A 74 -10.29 4.37 7.05
C HIS A 74 -8.99 3.64 6.65
N ASN A 75 -8.31 3.05 7.64
CA ASN A 75 -7.17 2.15 7.44
C ASN A 75 -7.48 0.94 6.52
N PHE A 76 -6.41 0.35 5.96
CA PHE A 76 -6.45 -0.80 5.05
C PHE A 76 -7.16 -0.56 3.71
N PHE A 77 -7.14 0.67 3.21
CA PHE A 77 -7.40 0.94 1.78
C PHE A 77 -6.24 0.42 0.91
N LYS A 78 -6.48 0.24 -0.39
CA LYS A 78 -5.43 -0.13 -1.36
C LYS A 78 -5.60 0.67 -2.63
N TYR A 79 -4.55 1.34 -3.08
CA TYR A 79 -4.49 1.82 -4.46
C TYR A 79 -3.91 0.72 -5.35
N LEU A 80 -4.55 0.47 -6.49
CA LEU A 80 -3.91 -0.26 -7.59
C LEU A 80 -3.18 0.75 -8.47
N VAL A 81 -1.89 0.53 -8.67
CA VAL A 81 -1.03 1.38 -9.47
C VAL A 81 -0.48 0.56 -10.62
N ASN A 82 -0.66 1.05 -11.84
CA ASN A 82 -0.16 0.37 -13.04
C ASN A 82 1.35 0.58 -13.22
N ALA A 83 1.96 -0.09 -14.20
CA ALA A 83 3.40 -0.03 -14.47
C ALA A 83 3.93 1.38 -14.81
N ASN A 84 3.05 2.33 -15.19
CA ASN A 84 3.42 3.72 -15.46
C ASN A 84 3.34 4.61 -14.20
N GLY A 85 3.07 4.05 -13.02
CA GLY A 85 2.92 4.80 -11.78
C GLY A 85 1.59 5.56 -11.66
N VAL A 86 0.59 5.22 -12.48
CA VAL A 86 -0.74 5.84 -12.43
C VAL A 86 -1.67 4.99 -11.58
N ALA A 87 -2.36 5.63 -10.63
CA ALA A 87 -3.36 4.95 -9.83
C ALA A 87 -4.62 4.75 -10.67
N VAL A 88 -5.07 3.50 -10.80
CA VAL A 88 -6.20 3.13 -11.66
C VAL A 88 -7.44 2.75 -10.87
N GLN A 89 -7.28 2.40 -9.59
CA GLN A 89 -8.40 2.03 -8.72
C GLN A 89 -8.09 2.21 -7.24
N LEU A 90 -9.10 2.59 -6.44
CA LEU A 90 -9.06 2.56 -4.99
C LEU A 90 -9.96 1.43 -4.46
N PHE A 91 -9.40 0.56 -3.64
CA PHE A 91 -10.09 -0.51 -2.94
C PHE A 91 -10.25 -0.19 -1.45
N HIS A 92 -11.45 -0.36 -0.92
CA HIS A 92 -11.75 -0.06 0.48
C HIS A 92 -11.44 -1.26 1.40
N LYS A 93 -11.34 -1.00 2.72
CA LYS A 93 -11.04 -2.00 3.76
C LYS A 93 -11.81 -3.31 3.63
N ARG A 94 -13.12 -3.23 3.31
CA ARG A 94 -14.04 -4.38 3.29
C ARG A 94 -13.85 -5.32 2.11
N GLN A 95 -13.08 -4.94 1.09
CA GLN A 95 -12.82 -5.82 -0.04
C GLN A 95 -11.77 -6.88 0.32
N ASN A 96 -12.08 -8.14 -0.01
CA ASN A 96 -11.18 -9.26 0.18
C ASN A 96 -9.93 -9.07 -0.70
N PRO A 97 -8.71 -9.04 -0.15
CA PRO A 97 -7.49 -8.91 -0.94
C PRO A 97 -7.35 -9.97 -2.04
N LEU A 98 -7.83 -11.19 -1.80
CA LEU A 98 -7.75 -12.28 -2.78
C LEU A 98 -8.64 -12.06 -4.00
N SER A 99 -9.73 -11.29 -3.86
CA SER A 99 -10.58 -10.97 -5.01
C SER A 99 -9.94 -9.94 -5.94
N LEU A 100 -8.90 -9.22 -5.50
CA LEU A 100 -8.19 -8.22 -6.30
C LEU A 100 -7.28 -8.85 -7.36
N LYS A 101 -7.04 -10.17 -7.28
CA LYS A 101 -6.17 -10.88 -8.22
C LYS A 101 -6.61 -10.72 -9.68
N LYS A 102 -7.92 -10.63 -9.93
CA LYS A 102 -8.44 -10.39 -11.28
C LYS A 102 -8.00 -9.01 -11.80
N ASP A 103 -8.11 -7.98 -10.97
CA ASP A 103 -7.81 -6.60 -11.33
C ASP A 103 -6.30 -6.37 -11.51
N ILE A 104 -5.46 -7.21 -10.88
CA ILE A 104 -3.99 -7.17 -10.99
C ILE A 104 -3.47 -7.85 -12.28
N LEU A 105 -4.20 -8.84 -12.80
CA LEU A 105 -3.77 -9.67 -13.93
C LEU A 105 -4.29 -9.17 -15.29
N GLU A 106 -5.16 -8.18 -15.29
CA GLU A 106 -5.65 -7.46 -16.48
C GLU A 106 -4.64 -6.41 -16.96
#